data_AF-A0A9P6U0P9-F1
#
_entry.id   AF-A0A9P6U0P9-F1
#
_cell.length_a   1.000
_cell.length_b   1.000
_cell.length_c   1.000
_cell.angle_alpha   90.00
_cell.angle_beta   90.00
_cell.angle_gamma   90.00
#
_symmetry.space_group_name_H-M   'P 1'
#
loop_
_entity.id
_entity.type
_entity.pdbx_description
1 polymer ?
#
loop_
_entity_poly.entity_id
_entity_poly.type
_entity_poly.pdbx_seq_one_letter_code
_entity_poly.pdbx_strand_id
1 'polypeptide(L)'
;MGWPFTRKDKDKDDEATKKSVLADTLPEAATEAIMQARQVVASTQKSMESTLDRTVASATPALSAIMADKIPASVQPYVITSAVFGAGALAIMIYRRQLRRIPTSAYLTPDMLQGRRVLRGKVTSVGDADNFRFYHTPGGFLSGWGWLRHVPKSNQELKGQTMHVRLAGVDAPEGAHFGMPAQPFSKEALEWLRSQLLGKTVFVKPYAKDRYDRVVSVAWVRRTIPFLPKKNVSLEMLKIGYGQVYKQAGAEYGGFLAEFERTEAAAKARKKGIWSQKVVVSAAEHKKQYLRGGDNS
;
A
#
# COMPACT_ATOMS: atom_id res chain seq x y z
N MET A 1 11.17 69.67 -23.56
CA MET A 1 11.57 68.31 -23.16
C MET A 1 12.01 68.36 -21.70
N GLY A 2 11.20 67.84 -20.79
CA GLY A 2 11.48 67.84 -19.35
C GLY A 2 10.51 66.90 -18.62
N TRP A 3 11.08 65.94 -17.90
CA TRP A 3 10.44 65.08 -16.91
C TRP A 3 9.94 65.92 -15.71
N PRO A 4 8.90 65.49 -14.93
CA PRO A 4 9.24 64.67 -13.75
C PRO A 4 8.15 63.74 -13.15
N PHE A 5 8.63 62.93 -12.19
CA PHE A 5 7.97 62.28 -11.05
C PHE A 5 7.31 60.88 -11.16
N THR A 6 8.20 59.88 -11.02
CA THR A 6 8.14 58.71 -10.13
C THR A 6 6.87 58.47 -9.30
N ARG A 7 6.16 57.39 -9.64
CA ARG A 7 5.22 56.67 -8.76
C ARG A 7 5.97 55.53 -8.07
N LYS A 8 6.67 55.84 -6.98
CA LYS A 8 7.27 54.86 -6.07
C LYS A 8 6.93 55.32 -4.65
N ASP A 9 6.70 54.35 -3.77
CA ASP A 9 6.72 54.46 -2.30
C ASP A 9 5.39 54.36 -1.54
N LYS A 10 4.21 54.61 -2.14
CA LYS A 10 2.94 54.54 -1.35
C LYS A 10 2.44 53.14 -0.99
N ASP A 11 2.68 52.13 -1.83
CA ASP A 11 2.13 50.77 -1.59
C ASP A 11 2.98 49.91 -0.63
N LYS A 12 4.25 50.27 -0.40
CA LYS A 12 5.14 49.52 0.51
C LYS A 12 4.92 49.89 1.97
N ASP A 13 4.61 51.15 2.22
CA ASP A 13 4.36 51.65 3.57
C ASP A 13 3.03 51.09 4.10
N ASP A 14 2.00 50.91 3.26
CA ASP A 14 0.71 50.34 3.66
C ASP A 14 0.78 48.82 3.97
N GLU A 15 1.66 48.06 3.30
CA GLU A 15 1.86 46.63 3.59
C GLU A 15 2.75 46.39 4.82
N ALA A 16 3.76 47.24 5.03
CA ALA A 16 4.57 47.24 6.26
C ALA A 16 3.74 47.63 7.49
N THR A 17 2.89 48.66 7.36
CA THR A 17 1.99 49.12 8.43
C THR A 17 0.89 48.09 8.72
N LYS A 18 0.35 47.39 7.71
CA LYS A 18 -0.60 46.28 7.96
C LYS A 18 0.05 45.09 8.64
N LYS A 19 1.31 44.76 8.33
CA LYS A 19 2.05 43.68 9.02
C LYS A 19 2.40 44.03 10.45
N SER A 20 2.68 45.30 10.77
CA SER A 20 2.93 45.75 12.15
C SER A 20 1.65 45.76 12.99
N VAL A 21 0.53 46.24 12.44
CA VAL A 21 -0.76 46.28 13.15
C VAL A 21 -1.35 44.88 13.38
N LEU A 22 -1.12 43.92 12.48
CA LEU A 22 -1.51 42.51 12.68
C LEU A 22 -0.62 41.76 13.68
N ALA A 23 0.61 42.22 13.92
CA ALA A 23 1.52 41.62 14.89
C ALA A 23 1.16 42.01 16.34
N ASP A 24 0.63 43.23 16.54
CA ASP A 24 0.29 43.77 17.87
C ASP A 24 -1.07 43.28 18.43
N THR A 25 -1.86 42.53 17.65
CA THR A 25 -3.18 42.01 18.08
C THR A 25 -3.25 40.48 18.20
N LEU A 26 -2.12 39.77 18.12
CA LEU A 26 -2.11 38.33 18.30
C LEU A 26 -2.09 37.98 19.79
N PRO A 27 -2.93 37.04 20.27
CA PRO A 27 -2.91 36.62 21.66
C PRO A 27 -1.53 36.05 22.01
N GLU A 28 -1.05 36.32 23.22
CA GLU A 28 0.30 35.99 23.71
C GLU A 28 0.68 34.50 23.47
N ALA A 29 -0.30 33.61 23.60
CA ALA A 29 -0.18 32.18 23.30
C ALA A 29 0.17 31.87 21.82
N ALA A 30 -0.32 32.67 20.86
CA ALA A 30 -0.01 32.53 19.44
C ALA A 30 1.43 32.98 19.13
N THR A 31 1.91 34.05 19.77
CA THR A 31 3.30 34.50 19.66
C THR A 31 4.28 33.50 20.26
N GLU A 32 3.96 32.90 21.42
CA GLU A 32 4.75 31.83 22.01
C GLU A 32 4.82 30.59 21.11
N ALA A 33 3.68 30.17 20.54
CA ALA A 33 3.64 29.04 19.61
C ALA A 33 4.48 29.29 18.34
N ILE A 34 4.47 30.52 17.81
CA ILE A 34 5.30 30.90 16.66
C ILE A 34 6.79 30.89 17.03
N MET A 35 7.16 31.37 18.21
CA MET A 35 8.54 31.36 18.70
C MET A 35 9.06 29.94 18.91
N GLN A 36 8.24 29.05 19.51
CA GLN A 36 8.57 27.63 19.65
C GLN A 36 8.73 26.97 18.28
N ALA A 37 7.83 27.24 17.32
CA ALA A 37 7.95 26.72 15.97
C ALA A 37 9.25 27.19 15.28
N ARG A 38 9.64 28.46 15.44
CA ARG A 38 10.91 28.99 14.92
C ARG A 38 12.14 28.33 15.55
N GLN A 39 12.13 28.13 16.87
CA GLN A 39 13.21 27.43 17.57
C GLN A 39 13.33 25.96 17.13
N VAL A 40 12.21 25.29 16.89
CA VAL A 40 12.20 23.93 16.33
C VAL A 40 12.75 23.92 14.92
N VAL A 41 12.36 24.87 14.06
CA VAL A 41 12.91 24.98 12.68
C VAL A 41 14.42 25.23 12.70
N ALA A 42 14.90 26.18 13.51
CA ALA A 42 16.31 26.52 13.60
C ALA A 42 17.17 25.37 14.17
N SER A 43 16.68 24.67 15.19
CA SER A 43 17.36 23.50 15.74
C SER A 43 17.38 22.32 14.75
N THR A 44 16.31 22.15 13.96
CA THR A 44 16.25 21.16 12.88
C THR A 44 17.23 21.51 11.76
N GLN A 45 17.32 22.77 11.35
CA GLN A 45 18.29 23.24 10.35
C GLN A 45 19.73 22.95 10.80
N LYS A 46 20.09 23.35 12.03
CA LYS A 46 21.43 23.12 12.58
C LYS A 46 21.76 21.62 12.69
N SER A 47 20.78 20.79 13.04
CA SER A 47 20.96 19.33 13.09
C SER A 47 21.17 18.75 11.68
N MET A 48 20.40 19.20 10.69
CA MET A 48 20.56 18.80 9.29
C MET A 48 21.91 19.20 8.71
N GLU A 49 22.39 20.42 8.97
CA GLU A 49 23.73 20.87 8.58
C GLU A 49 24.81 19.98 9.18
N SER A 50 24.74 19.70 10.49
CA SER A 50 25.72 18.84 11.15
C SER A 50 25.71 17.38 10.63
N THR A 51 24.56 16.87 10.19
CA THR A 51 24.47 15.53 9.60
C THR A 51 24.97 15.52 8.17
N LEU A 52 24.71 16.59 7.41
CA LEU A 52 25.26 16.79 6.08
C LEU A 52 26.79 16.83 6.15
N ASP A 53 27.36 17.61 7.05
CA ASP A 53 28.81 17.74 7.22
C ASP A 53 29.47 16.41 7.60
N ARG A 54 28.88 15.64 8.51
CA ARG A 54 29.38 14.30 8.88
C ARG A 54 29.29 13.30 7.74
N THR A 55 28.23 13.37 6.93
CA THR A 55 28.01 12.47 5.80
C THR A 55 28.93 12.80 4.63
N VAL A 56 29.13 14.10 4.36
CA VAL A 56 30.11 14.58 3.40
C VAL A 56 31.49 14.15 3.86
N ALA A 57 31.88 14.47 5.10
CA ALA A 57 33.19 14.13 5.67
C ALA A 57 33.53 12.63 5.65
N SER A 58 32.54 11.74 5.80
CA SER A 58 32.75 10.29 5.71
C SER A 58 32.83 9.76 4.29
N ALA A 59 32.18 10.43 3.32
CA ALA A 59 32.19 10.05 1.91
C ALA A 59 33.36 10.67 1.13
N THR A 60 33.93 11.79 1.59
CA THR A 60 35.02 12.52 0.93
C THR A 60 36.22 11.64 0.61
N PRO A 61 36.80 10.86 1.56
CA PRO A 61 38.06 10.15 1.32
C PRO A 61 37.96 9.09 0.23
N ALA A 62 36.84 8.37 0.17
CA ALA A 62 36.61 7.35 -0.84
C ALA A 62 36.35 7.95 -2.22
N LEU A 63 35.53 9.01 -2.30
CA LEU A 63 35.25 9.71 -3.55
C LEU A 63 36.48 10.46 -4.07
N SER A 64 37.24 11.11 -3.20
CA SER A 64 38.47 11.80 -3.57
C SER A 64 39.52 10.83 -4.10
N ALA A 65 39.68 9.65 -3.49
CA ALA A 65 40.60 8.63 -3.98
C ALA A 65 40.22 8.11 -5.39
N ILE A 66 38.92 7.99 -5.69
CA ILE A 66 38.43 7.58 -7.02
C ILE A 66 38.59 8.71 -8.05
N MET A 67 38.50 9.98 -7.61
CA MET A 67 38.51 11.17 -8.47
C MET A 67 39.89 11.81 -8.64
N ALA A 68 40.86 11.43 -7.79
CA ALA A 68 42.19 12.06 -7.69
C ALA A 68 42.96 12.09 -9.02
N ASP A 69 42.83 11.05 -9.84
CA ASP A 69 43.56 10.96 -11.11
C ASP A 69 42.92 11.74 -12.27
N LYS A 70 41.67 12.23 -12.12
CA LYS A 70 40.91 12.82 -13.26
C LYS A 70 40.28 14.19 -12.99
N ILE A 71 40.19 14.64 -11.74
CA ILE A 71 39.49 15.89 -11.39
C ILE A 71 40.39 16.81 -10.54
N PRO A 72 40.61 18.08 -10.94
CA PRO A 72 41.38 19.05 -10.17
C PRO A 72 40.86 19.23 -8.74
N ALA A 73 41.77 19.34 -7.76
CA ALA A 73 41.45 19.46 -6.34
C ALA A 73 40.51 20.64 -6.01
N SER A 74 40.54 21.72 -6.80
CA SER A 74 39.65 22.88 -6.65
C SER A 74 38.18 22.58 -6.99
N VAL A 75 37.91 21.58 -7.83
CA VAL A 75 36.56 21.22 -8.29
C VAL A 75 35.98 20.05 -7.49
N GLN A 76 36.84 19.24 -6.86
CA GLN A 76 36.45 18.10 -6.03
C GLN A 76 35.36 18.40 -4.98
N PRO A 77 35.39 19.49 -4.17
CA PRO A 77 34.35 19.72 -3.17
C PRO A 77 32.96 19.89 -3.80
N TYR A 78 32.85 20.61 -4.92
CA TYR A 78 31.57 20.79 -5.62
C TYR A 78 31.05 19.49 -6.21
N VAL A 79 31.94 18.66 -6.76
CA VAL A 79 31.58 17.34 -7.30
C VAL A 79 31.09 16.42 -6.18
N ILE A 80 31.80 16.38 -5.05
CA ILE A 80 31.41 15.55 -3.90
C ILE A 80 30.06 16.03 -3.33
N THR A 81 29.88 17.34 -3.11
CA THR A 81 28.63 17.89 -2.60
C THR A 81 27.46 17.61 -3.56
N SER A 82 27.65 17.78 -4.86
CA SER A 82 26.62 17.49 -5.86
C SER A 82 26.29 15.99 -5.94
N ALA A 83 27.29 15.10 -5.81
CA ALA A 83 27.10 13.66 -5.78
C ALA A 83 26.34 13.21 -4.53
N VAL A 84 26.69 13.73 -3.36
CA VAL A 84 25.98 13.45 -2.09
C VAL A 84 24.54 13.94 -2.16
N PHE A 85 24.31 15.15 -2.65
CA PHE A 85 22.95 15.69 -2.82
C PHE A 85 22.13 14.87 -3.81
N GLY A 86 22.71 14.54 -4.97
CA GLY A 86 22.08 13.71 -5.99
C GLY A 86 21.72 12.31 -5.47
N ALA A 87 22.64 11.67 -4.74
CA ALA A 87 22.40 10.37 -4.10
C ALA A 87 21.30 10.47 -3.03
N GLY A 88 21.29 11.53 -2.22
CA GLY A 88 20.25 11.78 -1.22
C GLY A 88 18.87 11.99 -1.85
N ALA A 89 18.76 12.83 -2.88
CA ALA A 89 17.52 13.06 -3.61
C ALA A 89 17.00 11.77 -4.27
N LEU A 90 17.89 10.99 -4.89
CA LEU A 90 17.56 9.68 -5.46
C LEU A 90 17.07 8.70 -4.37
N ALA A 91 17.75 8.64 -3.22
CA ALA A 91 17.34 7.80 -2.10
C ALA A 91 15.96 8.18 -1.57
N ILE A 92 15.67 9.48 -1.43
CA ILE A 92 14.34 9.97 -1.03
C ILE A 92 13.28 9.61 -2.07
N MET A 93 13.58 9.75 -3.37
CA MET A 93 12.67 9.37 -4.45
C MET A 93 12.38 7.87 -4.42
N ILE A 94 13.40 7.02 -4.30
CA ILE A 94 13.27 5.57 -4.16
C ILE A 94 12.45 5.23 -2.91
N TYR A 95 12.73 5.88 -1.78
CA TYR A 95 11.99 5.65 -0.54
C TYR A 95 10.50 5.98 -0.71
N ARG A 96 10.16 7.18 -1.19
CA ARG A 96 8.78 7.63 -1.38
C ARG A 96 8.03 6.76 -2.38
N ARG A 97 8.69 6.34 -3.46
CA ARG A 97 8.09 5.52 -4.53
C ARG A 97 7.94 4.05 -4.14
N GLN A 98 8.96 3.44 -3.55
CA GLN A 98 9.05 1.99 -3.38
C GLN A 98 8.99 1.51 -1.93
N LEU A 99 9.58 2.25 -0.98
CA LEU A 99 9.77 1.81 0.41
C LEU A 99 8.76 2.40 1.40
N ARG A 100 7.99 3.41 1.01
CA ARG A 100 6.93 3.98 1.83
C ARG A 100 5.82 2.96 2.08
N ARG A 101 5.51 2.73 3.35
CA ARG A 101 4.43 1.82 3.77
C ARG A 101 3.06 2.45 3.47
N ILE A 102 2.08 1.58 3.22
CA ILE A 102 0.69 1.92 2.90
C ILE A 102 -0.15 1.16 3.92
N PRO A 103 -0.66 1.84 4.96
CA PRO A 103 -1.31 1.15 6.07
C PRO A 103 -2.72 0.67 5.73
N THR A 104 -3.51 1.50 5.04
CA THR A 104 -4.92 1.23 4.72
C THR A 104 -5.21 1.52 3.25
N SER A 105 -6.37 1.07 2.78
CA SER A 105 -6.81 1.26 1.39
C SER A 105 -7.02 2.73 1.02
N ALA A 106 -7.21 3.62 2.00
CA ALA A 106 -7.33 5.06 1.80
C ALA A 106 -6.06 5.71 1.21
N TYR A 107 -4.89 5.11 1.41
CA TYR A 107 -3.61 5.63 0.91
C TYR A 107 -3.22 5.08 -0.47
N LEU A 108 -4.09 4.28 -1.11
CA LEU A 108 -3.86 3.78 -2.46
C LEU A 108 -4.16 4.88 -3.48
N THR A 109 -3.21 5.14 -4.38
CA THR A 109 -3.42 6.09 -5.49
C THR A 109 -4.22 5.42 -6.62
N PRO A 110 -4.90 6.20 -7.48
CA PRO A 110 -5.61 5.66 -8.63
C PRO A 110 -4.73 4.79 -9.54
N ASP A 111 -3.47 5.18 -9.75
CA ASP A 111 -2.50 4.38 -10.52
C ASP A 111 -2.26 2.99 -9.93
N MET A 112 -2.19 2.91 -8.60
CA MET A 112 -1.99 1.64 -7.91
C MET A 112 -3.22 0.76 -8.01
N LEU A 113 -4.41 1.37 -7.98
CA LEU A 113 -5.67 0.69 -8.21
C LEU A 113 -5.82 0.25 -9.67
N GLN A 114 -5.10 0.78 -10.66
CA GLN A 114 -5.17 0.26 -12.04
C GLN A 114 -4.23 -0.93 -12.29
N GLY A 115 -3.80 -1.63 -11.24
CA GLY A 115 -2.85 -2.74 -11.35
C GLY A 115 -1.46 -2.31 -11.81
N ARG A 116 -1.06 -1.04 -11.72
CA ARG A 116 0.29 -0.62 -12.17
C ARG A 116 1.38 -1.02 -11.18
N ARG A 117 1.02 -1.46 -9.97
CA ARG A 117 1.97 -1.77 -8.91
C ARG A 117 1.59 -3.04 -8.15
N VAL A 118 2.60 -3.86 -7.87
CA VAL A 118 2.51 -4.99 -6.96
C VAL A 118 3.01 -4.58 -5.58
N LEU A 119 2.21 -4.84 -4.56
CA LEU A 119 2.52 -4.61 -3.15
C LEU A 119 2.92 -5.92 -2.50
N ARG A 120 3.98 -5.90 -1.68
CA ARG A 120 4.39 -7.05 -0.88
C ARG A 120 4.02 -6.83 0.57
N GLY A 121 3.45 -7.82 1.21
CA GLY A 121 3.03 -7.72 2.60
C GLY A 121 2.87 -9.08 3.27
N LYS A 122 2.56 -9.04 4.56
CA LYS A 122 2.26 -10.22 5.37
C LYS A 122 0.76 -10.29 5.62
N VAL A 123 0.20 -11.49 5.55
CA VAL A 123 -1.22 -11.70 5.89
C VAL A 123 -1.35 -11.87 7.39
N THR A 124 -2.15 -11.02 8.01
CA THR A 124 -2.32 -10.97 9.47
C THR A 124 -3.53 -11.75 9.93
N SER A 125 -4.62 -11.76 9.16
CA SER A 125 -5.82 -12.55 9.46
C SER A 125 -6.60 -12.90 8.19
N VAL A 126 -7.38 -13.98 8.27
CA VAL A 126 -8.26 -14.48 7.21
C VAL A 126 -9.61 -14.80 7.85
N GLY A 127 -10.59 -13.91 7.60
CA GLY A 127 -11.94 -13.98 8.17
C GLY A 127 -12.91 -14.75 7.29
N ASP A 128 -12.82 -14.53 5.97
CA ASP A 128 -13.70 -15.12 4.96
C ASP A 128 -12.89 -15.95 3.96
N ALA A 129 -13.57 -16.78 3.18
CA ALA A 129 -12.94 -17.68 2.22
C ALA A 129 -12.39 -16.97 0.96
N ASP A 130 -12.75 -15.71 0.70
CA ASP A 130 -12.25 -14.89 -0.42
C ASP A 130 -11.53 -13.60 0.02
N ASN A 131 -11.45 -13.33 1.33
CA ASN A 131 -10.93 -12.08 1.88
C ASN A 131 -9.83 -12.29 2.93
N PHE A 132 -8.90 -11.35 3.03
CA PHE A 132 -7.87 -11.36 4.08
C PHE A 132 -7.37 -9.97 4.45
N ARG A 133 -6.76 -9.86 5.64
CA ARG A 133 -6.08 -8.64 6.10
C ARG A 133 -4.61 -8.68 5.73
N PHE A 134 -4.17 -7.63 5.03
CA PHE A 134 -2.84 -7.50 4.47
C PHE A 134 -2.08 -6.35 5.15
N TYR A 135 -0.92 -6.64 5.70
CA TYR A 135 0.00 -5.66 6.26
C TYR A 135 1.13 -5.40 5.27
N HIS A 136 1.21 -4.18 4.71
CA HIS A 136 2.21 -3.84 3.70
C HIS A 136 3.64 -3.81 4.27
N THR A 137 4.55 -4.59 3.67
CA THR A 137 5.98 -4.68 4.01
C THR A 137 6.85 -4.34 2.78
N PRO A 138 6.88 -3.05 2.39
CA PRO A 138 7.64 -2.59 1.23
C PRO A 138 9.14 -2.86 1.45
N GLY A 139 9.90 -3.14 0.40
CA GLY A 139 11.32 -3.55 0.49
C GLY A 139 11.63 -4.92 1.15
N GLY A 140 10.78 -5.39 2.08
CA GLY A 140 10.86 -6.73 2.66
C GLY A 140 12.15 -6.91 3.45
N PHE A 141 12.80 -8.07 3.33
CA PHE A 141 14.04 -8.34 4.06
C PHE A 141 15.12 -7.29 3.81
N LEU A 142 15.30 -6.85 2.55
CA LEU A 142 16.30 -5.84 2.16
C LEU A 142 16.06 -4.46 2.81
N SER A 143 14.84 -4.17 3.26
CA SER A 143 14.52 -2.90 3.91
C SER A 143 14.20 -3.06 5.40
N GLY A 144 14.78 -4.08 6.04
CA GLY A 144 14.66 -4.27 7.48
C GLY A 144 13.54 -5.19 7.94
N TRP A 145 12.60 -5.63 7.09
CA TRP A 145 11.48 -6.43 7.57
C TRP A 145 11.92 -7.84 7.97
N GLY A 146 11.72 -8.17 9.24
CA GLY A 146 12.11 -9.45 9.85
C GLY A 146 13.36 -9.42 10.71
N TRP A 147 14.16 -8.33 10.66
CA TRP A 147 15.36 -8.17 11.51
C TRP A 147 15.44 -6.81 12.20
N LEU A 148 14.97 -5.74 11.55
CA LEU A 148 14.89 -4.39 12.13
C LEU A 148 13.43 -3.96 12.36
N ARG A 149 12.56 -4.22 11.38
CA ARG A 149 11.14 -3.88 11.37
C ARG A 149 10.31 -5.15 11.56
N HIS A 150 9.44 -5.14 12.55
CA HIS A 150 8.61 -6.29 12.89
C HIS A 150 7.15 -6.03 12.49
N VAL A 151 6.44 -7.10 12.12
CA VAL A 151 5.00 -7.02 11.88
C VAL A 151 4.30 -7.23 13.22
N PRO A 152 3.45 -6.28 13.65
CA PRO A 152 2.65 -6.42 14.87
C PRO A 152 1.85 -7.72 14.90
N LYS A 153 1.72 -8.30 16.10
CA LYS A 153 0.91 -9.50 16.32
C LYS A 153 -0.40 -9.21 17.05
N SER A 154 -0.47 -8.12 17.83
CA SER A 154 -1.65 -7.79 18.62
C SER A 154 -2.75 -7.16 17.73
N ASN A 155 -4.01 -7.51 18.01
CA ASN A 155 -5.14 -6.95 17.26
C ASN A 155 -5.27 -5.43 17.44
N GLN A 156 -4.86 -4.90 18.60
CA GLN A 156 -4.88 -3.46 18.89
C GLN A 156 -3.88 -2.70 18.00
N GLU A 157 -2.65 -3.18 17.86
CA GLU A 157 -1.64 -2.56 16.99
C GLU A 157 -1.98 -2.70 15.49
N LEU A 158 -2.72 -3.75 15.11
CA LEU A 158 -3.13 -3.99 13.72
C LEU A 158 -4.33 -3.13 13.29
N LYS A 159 -5.06 -2.53 14.23
CA LYS A 159 -6.23 -1.70 13.96
C LYS A 159 -5.82 -0.47 13.15
N GLY A 160 -6.44 -0.27 11.99
CA GLY A 160 -6.08 0.83 11.08
C GLY A 160 -4.68 0.70 10.44
N GLN A 161 -4.03 -0.46 10.56
CA GLN A 161 -2.69 -0.72 10.04
C GLN A 161 -2.67 -1.83 8.97
N THR A 162 -3.85 -2.30 8.55
CA THR A 162 -4.01 -3.34 7.53
C THR A 162 -5.02 -2.94 6.46
N MET A 163 -4.79 -3.44 5.26
CA MET A 163 -5.72 -3.33 4.14
C MET A 163 -6.61 -4.56 4.09
N HIS A 164 -7.91 -4.37 3.89
CA HIS A 164 -8.81 -5.47 3.58
C HIS A 164 -8.67 -5.80 2.10
N VAL A 165 -8.21 -7.00 1.76
CA VAL A 165 -8.02 -7.45 0.38
C VAL A 165 -9.08 -8.50 0.05
N ARG A 166 -9.76 -8.31 -1.07
CA ARG A 166 -10.66 -9.29 -1.68
C ARG A 166 -9.98 -9.91 -2.89
N LEU A 167 -10.03 -11.23 -3.01
CA LEU A 167 -9.48 -11.94 -4.16
C LEU A 167 -10.24 -11.56 -5.44
N ALA A 168 -9.50 -11.19 -6.47
CA ALA A 168 -10.03 -10.88 -7.79
C ALA A 168 -10.55 -12.13 -8.50
N GLY A 169 -11.70 -12.00 -9.17
CA GLY A 169 -12.25 -12.96 -10.13
C GLY A 169 -12.82 -14.26 -9.56
N VAL A 170 -12.80 -14.44 -8.24
CA VAL A 170 -13.27 -15.65 -7.56
C VAL A 170 -14.31 -15.31 -6.51
N ASP A 171 -15.32 -16.17 -6.39
CA ASP A 171 -16.36 -16.10 -5.37
C ASP A 171 -16.36 -17.42 -4.59
N ALA A 172 -16.31 -17.33 -3.27
CA ALA A 172 -16.22 -18.48 -2.38
C ALA A 172 -17.60 -18.83 -1.80
N PRO A 173 -17.84 -20.08 -1.38
CA PRO A 173 -19.04 -20.42 -0.64
C PRO A 173 -19.14 -19.60 0.66
N GLU A 174 -20.28 -18.96 0.86
CA GLU A 174 -20.49 -18.06 2.01
C GLU A 174 -20.62 -18.85 3.31
N GLY A 175 -19.95 -18.37 4.35
CA GLY A 175 -20.14 -18.90 5.71
C GLY A 175 -21.49 -18.48 6.30
N ALA A 176 -21.85 -19.06 7.45
CA ALA A 176 -23.04 -18.65 8.17
C ALA A 176 -22.91 -17.18 8.61
N HIS A 177 -23.85 -16.33 8.18
CA HIS A 177 -23.82 -14.91 8.51
C HIS A 177 -25.23 -14.33 8.60
N PHE A 178 -25.47 -13.46 9.59
CA PHE A 178 -26.75 -12.78 9.81
C PHE A 178 -27.98 -13.69 9.80
N GLY A 179 -27.90 -14.86 10.45
CA GLY A 179 -28.99 -15.83 10.51
C GLY A 179 -29.16 -16.70 9.25
N MET A 180 -28.36 -16.47 8.19
CA MET A 180 -28.32 -17.36 7.04
C MET A 180 -27.45 -18.60 7.35
N PRO A 181 -27.88 -19.80 6.94
CA PRO A 181 -27.06 -21.00 7.08
C PRO A 181 -25.80 -20.90 6.21
N ALA A 182 -24.74 -21.59 6.64
CA ALA A 182 -23.52 -21.69 5.87
C ALA A 182 -23.76 -22.51 4.59
N GLN A 183 -23.14 -22.09 3.49
CA GLN A 183 -23.11 -22.92 2.29
C GLN A 183 -22.20 -24.13 2.51
N PRO A 184 -22.48 -25.26 1.85
CA PRO A 184 -21.58 -26.39 1.84
C PRO A 184 -20.18 -26.00 1.36
N PHE A 185 -19.14 -26.60 1.95
CA PHE A 185 -17.72 -26.31 1.70
C PHE A 185 -17.21 -24.93 2.14
N SER A 186 -18.04 -24.08 2.77
CA SER A 186 -17.61 -22.75 3.27
C SER A 186 -16.49 -22.84 4.31
N LYS A 187 -16.58 -23.78 5.25
CA LYS A 187 -15.56 -24.00 6.29
C LYS A 187 -14.25 -24.52 5.70
N GLU A 188 -14.34 -25.49 4.79
CA GLU A 188 -13.21 -26.11 4.11
C GLU A 188 -12.48 -25.11 3.22
N ALA A 189 -13.22 -24.25 2.52
CA ALA A 189 -12.66 -23.16 1.71
C ALA A 189 -11.91 -22.14 2.60
N LEU A 190 -12.50 -21.76 3.74
CA LEU A 190 -11.88 -20.84 4.70
C LEU A 190 -10.60 -21.43 5.32
N GLU A 191 -10.64 -22.68 5.76
CA GLU A 191 -9.48 -23.39 6.32
C GLU A 191 -8.37 -23.54 5.27
N TRP A 192 -8.74 -23.85 4.03
CA TRP A 192 -7.78 -23.88 2.94
C TRP A 192 -7.12 -22.51 2.74
N LEU A 193 -7.90 -21.42 2.65
CA LEU A 193 -7.33 -20.09 2.45
C LEU A 193 -6.40 -19.70 3.61
N ARG A 194 -6.79 -20.00 4.86
CA ARG A 194 -5.94 -19.83 6.05
C ARG A 194 -4.62 -20.58 5.90
N SER A 195 -4.66 -21.86 5.53
CA SER A 195 -3.45 -22.67 5.33
C SER A 195 -2.53 -22.10 4.23
N GLN A 196 -3.12 -21.47 3.20
CA GLN A 196 -2.37 -20.92 2.08
C GLN A 196 -1.75 -19.56 2.41
N LEU A 197 -2.45 -18.70 3.15
CA LEU A 197 -2.09 -17.28 3.29
C LEU A 197 -1.63 -16.88 4.68
N LEU A 198 -2.23 -17.41 5.74
CA LEU A 198 -2.07 -16.86 7.10
C LEU A 198 -0.60 -16.85 7.52
N GLY A 199 -0.11 -15.69 7.96
CA GLY A 199 1.27 -15.50 8.37
C GLY A 199 2.31 -15.52 7.24
N LYS A 200 1.92 -15.75 5.98
CA LYS A 200 2.84 -15.80 4.84
C LYS A 200 3.02 -14.43 4.19
N THR A 201 4.10 -14.31 3.42
CA THR A 201 4.35 -13.15 2.56
C THR A 201 3.59 -13.32 1.25
N VAL A 202 2.73 -12.35 0.96
CA VAL A 202 1.87 -12.31 -0.23
C VAL A 202 2.19 -11.07 -1.05
N PHE A 203 2.07 -11.22 -2.36
CA PHE A 203 2.17 -10.14 -3.33
C PHE A 203 0.76 -9.84 -3.82
N VAL A 204 0.27 -8.62 -3.68
CA VAL A 204 -1.06 -8.21 -4.10
C VAL A 204 -0.96 -7.13 -5.17
N LYS A 205 -1.74 -7.25 -6.23
CA LYS A 205 -1.87 -6.26 -7.31
C LYS A 205 -3.30 -5.70 -7.26
N PRO A 206 -3.48 -4.48 -6.73
CA PRO A 206 -4.80 -3.85 -6.61
C PRO A 206 -5.40 -3.50 -7.98
N TYR A 207 -6.72 -3.68 -8.14
CA TYR A 207 -7.48 -3.38 -9.36
C TYR A 207 -8.68 -2.45 -9.11
N ALA A 208 -9.33 -2.58 -7.96
CA ALA A 208 -10.46 -1.73 -7.62
C ALA A 208 -10.62 -1.62 -6.10
N LYS A 209 -11.39 -0.63 -5.67
CA LYS A 209 -11.86 -0.49 -4.30
C LYS A 209 -13.38 -0.68 -4.30
N ASP A 210 -13.88 -1.57 -3.46
CA ASP A 210 -15.32 -1.84 -3.38
C ASP A 210 -16.03 -0.93 -2.36
N ARG A 211 -17.36 -1.06 -2.28
CA ARG A 211 -18.22 -0.29 -1.36
C ARG A 211 -17.93 -0.50 0.14
N TYR A 212 -17.17 -1.54 0.49
CA TYR A 212 -16.80 -1.89 1.85
C TYR A 212 -15.33 -1.57 2.15
N ASP A 213 -14.73 -0.69 1.34
CA ASP A 213 -13.31 -0.32 1.38
C ASP A 213 -12.33 -1.50 1.20
N ARG A 214 -12.80 -2.64 0.68
CA ARG A 214 -11.96 -3.78 0.31
C ARG A 214 -11.29 -3.49 -1.02
N VAL A 215 -10.03 -3.91 -1.11
CA VAL A 215 -9.21 -3.75 -2.29
C VAL A 215 -9.28 -5.04 -3.10
N VAL A 216 -10.01 -5.02 -4.21
CA VAL A 216 -10.08 -6.13 -5.15
C VAL A 216 -8.71 -6.29 -5.78
N SER A 217 -8.06 -7.42 -5.54
CA SER A 217 -6.67 -7.63 -5.93
C SER A 217 -6.41 -9.05 -6.41
N VAL A 218 -5.55 -9.20 -7.41
CA VAL A 218 -4.94 -10.50 -7.66
C VAL A 218 -3.83 -10.70 -6.63
N ALA A 219 -3.82 -11.87 -5.99
CA ALA A 219 -2.85 -12.21 -4.95
C ALA A 219 -1.97 -13.39 -5.38
N TRP A 220 -0.68 -13.31 -5.08
CA TRP A 220 0.28 -14.38 -5.29
C TRP A 220 1.06 -14.72 -4.03
N VAL A 221 1.26 -16.01 -3.81
CA VAL A 221 2.09 -16.55 -2.72
C VAL A 221 3.37 -17.11 -3.30
N ARG A 222 4.50 -16.87 -2.63
CA ARG A 222 5.77 -17.48 -3.03
C ARG A 222 5.71 -18.99 -2.79
N ARG A 223 6.25 -19.78 -3.72
CA ARG A 223 6.42 -21.22 -3.51
C ARG A 223 7.56 -21.46 -2.51
N THR A 224 7.56 -22.65 -1.91
CA THR A 224 8.65 -23.12 -1.05
C THR A 224 9.98 -23.08 -1.79
N ILE A 225 9.95 -23.41 -3.08
CA ILE A 225 11.10 -23.35 -3.98
C ILE A 225 11.23 -21.91 -4.53
N PRO A 226 12.31 -21.16 -4.23
CA PRO A 226 12.44 -19.73 -4.51
C PRO A 226 12.40 -19.32 -5.98
N PHE A 227 12.80 -20.21 -6.90
CA PHE A 227 12.96 -19.96 -8.34
C PHE A 227 11.71 -20.32 -9.16
N LEU A 228 10.72 -20.99 -8.58
CA LEU A 228 9.47 -21.29 -9.28
C LEU A 228 8.54 -20.06 -9.31
N PRO A 229 7.67 -19.95 -10.34
CA PRO A 229 6.69 -18.88 -10.41
C PRO A 229 5.76 -18.90 -9.20
N LYS A 230 5.42 -17.70 -8.72
CA LYS A 230 4.50 -17.52 -7.59
C LYS A 230 3.12 -18.13 -7.93
N LYS A 231 2.44 -18.70 -6.94
CA LYS A 231 1.09 -19.26 -7.13
C LYS A 231 0.06 -18.15 -7.04
N ASN A 232 -0.79 -18.01 -8.06
CA ASN A 232 -1.97 -17.14 -8.01
C ASN A 232 -3.02 -17.80 -7.13
N VAL A 233 -3.45 -17.12 -6.07
CA VAL A 233 -4.34 -17.67 -5.05
C VAL A 233 -5.72 -17.99 -5.62
N SER A 234 -6.29 -17.08 -6.43
CA SER A 234 -7.61 -17.28 -7.06
C SER A 234 -7.60 -18.51 -7.98
N LEU A 235 -6.53 -18.70 -8.77
CA LEU A 235 -6.40 -19.88 -9.65
C LEU A 235 -6.33 -21.18 -8.85
N GLU A 236 -5.53 -21.22 -7.78
CA GLU A 236 -5.41 -22.43 -6.95
C GLU A 236 -6.73 -22.75 -6.24
N MET A 237 -7.49 -21.72 -5.84
CA MET A 237 -8.81 -21.87 -5.22
C MET A 237 -9.84 -22.48 -6.19
N LEU A 238 -9.86 -22.02 -7.44
CA LEU A 238 -10.70 -22.60 -8.49
C LEU A 238 -10.29 -24.04 -8.82
N LYS A 239 -8.98 -24.32 -8.86
CA LYS A 239 -8.41 -25.64 -9.22
C LYS A 239 -8.79 -26.76 -8.25
N ILE A 240 -8.96 -26.44 -6.98
CA ILE A 240 -9.42 -27.38 -5.95
C ILE A 240 -10.94 -27.39 -5.78
N GLY A 241 -11.65 -26.47 -6.44
CA GLY A 241 -13.12 -26.38 -6.39
C GLY A 241 -13.65 -25.73 -5.12
N TYR A 242 -12.91 -24.81 -4.49
CA TYR A 242 -13.38 -24.05 -3.33
C TYR A 242 -13.90 -22.65 -3.68
N GLY A 243 -14.06 -22.37 -4.97
CA GLY A 243 -14.72 -21.17 -5.46
C GLY A 243 -15.19 -21.34 -6.89
N GLN A 244 -15.91 -20.33 -7.36
CA GLN A 244 -16.41 -20.20 -8.72
C GLN A 244 -15.95 -18.88 -9.32
N VAL A 245 -16.00 -18.75 -10.65
CA VAL A 245 -15.64 -17.50 -11.32
C VAL A 245 -16.72 -16.46 -11.05
N TYR A 246 -16.33 -15.30 -10.52
CA TYR A 246 -17.26 -14.20 -10.27
C TYR A 246 -17.56 -13.48 -11.58
N LYS A 247 -18.81 -13.51 -12.08
CA LYS A 247 -19.20 -12.98 -13.41
C LYS A 247 -20.08 -11.71 -13.38
N GLN A 248 -20.28 -11.10 -12.21
CA GLN A 248 -21.17 -9.95 -12.09
C GLN A 248 -20.49 -8.63 -12.50
N ALA A 249 -21.29 -7.57 -12.64
CA ALA A 249 -20.79 -6.23 -12.95
C ALA A 249 -19.75 -5.75 -11.92
N GLY A 250 -18.64 -5.19 -12.39
CA GLY A 250 -17.51 -4.78 -11.54
C GLY A 250 -16.54 -5.90 -11.17
N ALA A 251 -16.61 -7.06 -11.83
CA ALA A 251 -15.63 -8.13 -11.66
C ALA A 251 -14.28 -7.75 -12.28
N GLU A 252 -13.23 -7.84 -11.46
CA GLU A 252 -11.85 -7.67 -11.88
C GLU A 252 -11.16 -9.02 -11.94
N TYR A 253 -10.49 -9.32 -13.06
CA TYR A 253 -9.77 -10.59 -13.27
C TYR A 253 -8.26 -10.41 -13.42
N GLY A 254 -7.80 -9.18 -13.63
CA GLY A 254 -6.39 -8.87 -13.81
C GLY A 254 -5.71 -9.58 -14.97
N GLY A 255 -6.46 -9.88 -16.04
CA GLY A 255 -5.99 -10.59 -17.23
C GLY A 255 -6.11 -12.11 -17.19
N PHE A 256 -6.62 -12.69 -16.09
CA PHE A 256 -6.66 -14.16 -15.89
C PHE A 256 -8.02 -14.81 -16.20
N LEU A 257 -8.98 -14.09 -16.80
CA LEU A 257 -10.34 -14.60 -17.01
C LEU A 257 -10.37 -15.95 -17.75
N ALA A 258 -9.67 -16.06 -18.88
CA ALA A 258 -9.62 -17.30 -19.65
C ALA A 258 -9.02 -18.47 -18.86
N GLU A 259 -8.00 -18.21 -18.02
CA GLU A 259 -7.40 -19.23 -17.16
C GLU A 259 -8.34 -19.64 -16.02
N PHE A 260 -9.06 -18.68 -15.44
CA PHE A 260 -10.08 -18.94 -14.42
C PHE A 260 -11.20 -19.82 -14.96
N GLU A 261 -11.75 -19.51 -16.14
CA GLU A 261 -12.83 -20.29 -16.76
C GLU A 261 -12.38 -21.71 -17.12
N ARG A 262 -11.18 -21.86 -17.71
CA ARG A 262 -10.60 -23.19 -18.00
C ARG A 262 -10.39 -24.00 -16.73
N THR A 263 -9.88 -23.37 -15.68
CA THR A 263 -9.61 -24.03 -14.39
C THR A 263 -10.90 -24.46 -13.70
N GLU A 264 -11.92 -23.60 -13.71
CA GLU A 264 -13.25 -23.90 -13.19
C GLU A 264 -13.90 -25.05 -13.96
N ALA A 265 -13.86 -25.03 -15.30
CA ALA A 265 -14.37 -26.12 -16.14
C ALA A 265 -13.68 -27.46 -15.84
N ALA A 266 -12.36 -27.46 -15.64
CA ALA A 266 -11.62 -28.66 -15.25
C ALA A 266 -11.99 -29.15 -13.84
N ALA A 267 -12.24 -28.24 -12.88
CA ALA A 267 -12.68 -28.59 -11.53
C ALA A 267 -14.12 -29.17 -11.53
N LYS A 268 -15.01 -28.61 -12.37
CA LYS A 268 -16.37 -29.11 -12.62
C LYS A 268 -16.35 -30.53 -13.20
N ALA A 269 -15.58 -30.76 -14.26
CA ALA A 269 -15.46 -32.07 -14.90
C ALA A 269 -14.95 -33.15 -13.93
N ARG A 270 -14.10 -32.76 -12.98
CA ARG A 270 -13.52 -33.65 -11.95
C ARG A 270 -14.33 -33.68 -10.65
N LYS A 271 -15.48 -33.01 -10.58
CA LYS A 271 -16.37 -32.96 -9.41
C LYS A 271 -15.64 -32.60 -8.10
N LYS A 272 -14.75 -31.61 -8.15
CA LYS A 272 -13.95 -31.20 -6.99
C LYS A 272 -14.68 -30.22 -6.08
N GLY A 273 -14.52 -30.36 -4.76
CA GLY A 273 -15.02 -29.39 -3.78
C GLY A 273 -16.52 -29.13 -3.95
N ILE A 274 -16.89 -27.86 -4.14
CA ILE A 274 -18.29 -27.46 -4.35
C ILE A 274 -18.95 -28.19 -5.52
N TRP A 275 -18.18 -28.59 -6.54
CA TRP A 275 -18.68 -29.28 -7.74
C TRP A 275 -18.97 -30.76 -7.53
N SER A 276 -18.69 -31.32 -6.34
CA SER A 276 -19.09 -32.68 -5.98
C SER A 276 -20.58 -32.80 -5.64
N GLN A 277 -21.25 -31.66 -5.43
CA GLN A 277 -22.65 -31.60 -5.00
C GLN A 277 -23.63 -31.80 -6.16
N LYS A 278 -24.83 -32.27 -5.82
CA LYS A 278 -25.94 -32.44 -6.79
C LYS A 278 -26.50 -31.09 -7.26
N VAL A 279 -26.59 -30.11 -6.35
CA VAL A 279 -27.06 -28.75 -6.63
C VAL A 279 -25.98 -27.79 -6.16
N VAL A 280 -25.45 -26.99 -7.07
CA VAL A 280 -24.47 -25.95 -6.76
C VAL A 280 -25.17 -24.61 -6.92
N VAL A 281 -25.32 -23.88 -5.83
CA VAL A 281 -25.88 -22.53 -5.81
C VAL A 281 -24.72 -21.56 -5.63
N SER A 282 -24.66 -20.53 -6.46
CA SER A 282 -23.62 -19.49 -6.29
C SER A 282 -23.85 -18.68 -5.03
N ALA A 283 -22.79 -18.08 -4.48
CA ALA A 283 -22.91 -17.23 -3.31
C ALA A 283 -23.89 -16.07 -3.50
N ALA A 284 -23.87 -15.45 -4.70
CA ALA A 284 -24.83 -14.42 -5.06
C ALA A 284 -26.28 -14.91 -5.14
N GLU A 285 -26.52 -16.11 -5.66
CA GLU A 285 -27.87 -16.69 -5.73
C GLU A 285 -28.39 -17.10 -4.36
N HIS A 286 -27.54 -17.71 -3.53
CA HIS A 286 -27.87 -18.05 -2.15
C HIS A 286 -28.31 -16.80 -1.40
N LYS A 287 -27.55 -15.70 -1.52
CA LYS A 287 -27.93 -14.42 -0.92
C LYS A 287 -29.28 -13.90 -1.43
N LYS A 288 -29.56 -14.00 -2.75
CA LYS A 288 -30.85 -13.60 -3.32
C LYS A 288 -32.02 -14.45 -2.81
N GLN A 289 -31.82 -15.75 -2.61
CA GLN A 289 -32.86 -16.67 -2.11
C GLN A 289 -33.28 -16.31 -0.69
N TYR A 290 -32.33 -16.09 0.22
CA TYR A 290 -32.63 -15.76 1.61
C TYR A 290 -33.18 -14.34 1.79
N LEU A 291 -32.69 -13.36 1.01
CA LEU A 291 -33.24 -12.00 1.05
C LEU A 291 -34.70 -11.95 0.55
N ARG A 292 -35.06 -12.75 -0.47
CA ARG A 292 -36.45 -12.83 -0.94
C ARG A 292 -37.37 -13.61 0.00
N GLY A 293 -36.83 -14.57 0.75
CA GLY A 293 -37.60 -15.38 1.71
C GLY A 293 -37.93 -14.66 3.01
N GLY A 294 -37.14 -13.64 3.39
CA GLY A 294 -37.35 -12.84 4.60
C GLY A 294 -38.37 -11.72 4.48
N ASP A 295 -38.77 -11.33 3.26
CA ASP A 295 -39.81 -10.31 3.03
C ASP A 295 -41.24 -10.87 3.12
N ASN A 296 -41.39 -12.19 3.30
CA ASN A 296 -42.69 -12.91 3.34
C ASN A 296 -43.00 -13.53 4.71
N SER A 297 -42.33 -13.10 5.78
CA SER A 297 -42.54 -13.57 7.16
C SER A 297 -42.83 -12.43 8.11
#